data_AF-A0A067RGB4-F1
#
_entry.id   AF-A0A067RGB4-F1
#
_cell.length_a   1.000
_cell.length_b   1.000
_cell.length_c   1.000
_cell.angle_alpha   90.00
_cell.angle_beta   90.00
_cell.angle_gamma   90.00
#
_symmetry.space_group_name_H-M   'P 1'
#
loop_
_entity.id
_entity.type
_entity.pdbx_description
1 polymer ?
#
loop_
_entity_poly.entity_id
_entity_poly.type
_entity_poly.pdbx_seq_one_letter_code
_entity_poly.pdbx_strand_id
1 'polypeptide(L)'
;MKFALKNLEPDSLYFLQVQALTQFGHERLKGEKAAIFLNTADHINVSEVNIGSHDGNGKRSVGRVEGLKVQKLYWSRGQLLAKIIWTPRPIMKGVSSPRYTVAWWSGHCHGPGVTTLQPRSQLAATTEVAQYDLYDLSFCCKYRVAVRETNPGGGNVQHEATLMFMTPACSELHASSSSQEKPDCSQFGGCQ
;
A
#
# COMPACT_ATOMS: atom_id res chain seq x y z
N MET A 1 0.71 -18.00 -2.91
CA MET A 1 -0.47 -18.57 -2.23
C MET A 1 -1.28 -17.43 -1.63
N LYS A 2 -2.60 -17.47 -1.67
CA LYS A 2 -3.49 -16.45 -1.06
C LYS A 2 -4.54 -17.16 -0.22
N PHE A 3 -4.92 -16.58 0.92
CA PHE A 3 -5.96 -17.11 1.79
C PHE A 3 -6.98 -15.99 2.08
N ALA A 4 -8.27 -16.31 1.98
CA ALA A 4 -9.34 -15.37 2.24
C ALA A 4 -10.00 -15.70 3.59
N LEU A 5 -9.93 -14.74 4.52
CA LEU A 5 -10.67 -14.82 5.78
C LEU A 5 -12.13 -14.40 5.52
N LYS A 6 -13.06 -15.25 5.94
CA LYS A 6 -14.51 -15.05 5.76
C LYS A 6 -15.18 -14.97 7.12
N ASN A 7 -16.36 -14.36 7.17
CA ASN A 7 -17.19 -14.26 8.37
C ASN A 7 -16.49 -13.55 9.55
N LEU A 8 -15.72 -12.51 9.25
CA LEU A 8 -15.22 -11.61 10.27
C LEU A 8 -16.37 -10.71 10.74
N GLU A 9 -16.50 -10.56 12.05
CA GLU A 9 -17.38 -9.57 12.68
C GLU A 9 -17.01 -8.15 12.20
N PRO A 10 -17.99 -7.34 11.77
CA PRO A 10 -17.78 -5.92 11.46
C PRO A 10 -17.30 -5.12 12.67
N ASP A 11 -16.67 -3.97 12.43
CA ASP A 11 -16.25 -3.01 13.47
C ASP A 11 -15.42 -3.63 14.62
N SER A 12 -14.53 -4.55 14.26
CA SER A 12 -13.80 -5.40 15.20
C SER A 12 -12.30 -5.46 14.88
N LEU A 13 -11.48 -5.50 15.92
CA LEU A 13 -10.02 -5.61 15.81
C LEU A 13 -9.58 -7.07 15.91
N TYR A 14 -8.92 -7.56 14.86
CA TYR A 14 -8.37 -8.90 14.76
C TYR A 14 -6.85 -8.89 14.86
N PHE A 15 -6.30 -9.83 15.61
CA PHE A 15 -4.87 -10.14 15.60
C PHE A 15 -4.61 -11.34 14.69
N LEU A 16 -3.99 -11.12 13.53
CA LEU A 16 -3.64 -12.18 12.59
C LEU A 16 -2.19 -12.57 12.80
N GLN A 17 -1.93 -13.85 13.03
CA GLN A 17 -0.59 -14.39 13.14
C GLN A 17 -0.42 -15.60 12.21
N VAL A 18 0.65 -15.60 11.42
CA VAL A 18 0.98 -16.65 10.44
C VAL A 18 2.33 -17.26 10.80
N GLN A 19 2.45 -18.58 10.64
CA GLN A 19 3.70 -19.32 10.85
C GLN A 19 3.91 -20.29 9.69
N ALA A 20 5.10 -20.29 9.11
CA ALA A 20 5.48 -21.28 8.11
C ALA A 20 5.75 -22.64 8.79
N LEU A 21 5.24 -23.72 8.21
CA LEU A 21 5.46 -25.08 8.72
C LEU A 21 5.93 -25.95 7.56
N THR A 22 7.01 -26.70 7.77
CA THR A 22 7.52 -27.68 6.78
C THR A 22 7.75 -29.03 7.45
N GLN A 23 7.60 -30.11 6.70
CA GLN A 23 7.85 -31.47 7.16
C GLN A 23 9.21 -31.92 6.62
N PHE A 24 10.14 -32.27 7.51
CA PHE A 24 11.45 -32.79 7.15
C PHE A 24 11.64 -34.17 7.79
N GLY A 25 11.48 -35.22 6.99
CA GLY A 25 11.42 -36.59 7.51
C GLY A 25 10.27 -36.76 8.51
N HIS A 26 10.59 -37.24 9.72
CA HIS A 26 9.63 -37.42 10.81
C HIS A 26 9.41 -36.15 11.64
N GLU A 27 10.17 -35.09 11.40
CA GLU A 27 10.08 -33.86 12.19
C GLU A 27 9.36 -32.74 11.45
N ARG A 28 8.58 -31.96 12.22
CA ARG A 28 7.88 -30.78 11.72
C ARG A 28 8.63 -29.53 12.14
N LEU A 29 9.29 -28.90 11.19
CA LEU A 29 10.01 -27.65 11.41
C LEU A 29 9.02 -26.48 11.35
N LYS A 30 9.22 -25.52 12.26
CA LYS A 30 8.40 -24.31 12.34
C LYS A 30 9.28 -23.09 12.07
N GLY A 31 8.86 -22.26 11.13
CA GLY A 31 9.45 -20.95 10.92
C GLY A 31 9.02 -19.96 11.99
N GLU A 32 9.52 -18.74 11.87
CA GLU A 32 9.12 -17.64 12.75
C GLU A 32 7.65 -17.23 12.54
N LYS A 33 7.07 -16.62 13.57
CA LYS A 33 5.71 -16.08 13.53
C LYS A 33 5.75 -14.66 13.00
N ALA A 34 4.93 -14.35 12.00
CA ALA A 34 4.63 -12.99 11.57
C ALA A 34 3.23 -12.62 12.04
N ALA A 35 3.01 -11.39 12.50
CA ALA A 35 1.70 -10.94 12.98
C ALA A 35 1.33 -9.52 12.55
N ILE A 36 0.03 -9.25 12.45
CA ILE A 36 -0.56 -7.94 12.16
C ILE A 36 -1.86 -7.74 12.95
N PHE A 37 -2.29 -6.49 13.08
CA PHE A 37 -3.64 -6.15 13.50
C PHE A 37 -4.48 -5.75 12.28
N LEU A 38 -5.72 -6.22 12.21
CA LEU A 38 -6.67 -5.94 11.15
C LEU A 38 -7.95 -5.39 11.77
N ASN A 39 -8.30 -4.17 11.42
CA ASN A 39 -9.55 -3.55 11.84
C ASN A 39 -10.60 -3.75 10.73
N THR A 40 -11.76 -4.33 11.06
CA THR A 40 -12.88 -4.49 10.12
C THR A 40 -13.80 -3.28 10.07
N ALA A 41 -13.65 -2.31 10.98
CA ALA A 41 -14.30 -1.00 10.92
C ALA A 41 -13.75 -0.16 9.75
N ASP A 42 -12.46 -0.34 9.45
CA ASP A 42 -11.77 0.35 8.37
C ASP A 42 -12.02 -0.38 7.04
N HIS A 43 -13.22 -0.19 6.49
CA HIS A 43 -13.51 -0.54 5.10
C HIS A 43 -12.70 0.34 4.11
N ILE A 44 -11.95 1.32 4.64
CA ILE A 44 -11.02 2.16 3.93
C ILE A 44 -9.65 2.07 4.64
N ASN A 45 -8.64 1.60 3.90
CA ASN A 45 -7.21 1.60 4.24
C ASN A 45 -6.73 0.56 5.26
N VAL A 46 -6.23 -0.58 4.75
CA VAL A 46 -5.17 -1.35 5.45
C VAL A 46 -3.88 -0.56 5.32
N SER A 47 -3.77 0.48 6.15
CA SER A 47 -2.51 1.16 6.45
C SER A 47 -1.65 0.21 7.26
N GLU A 48 -0.40 0.03 6.84
CA GLU A 48 0.68 -0.59 7.63
C GLU A 48 0.60 -2.12 7.85
N VAL A 49 1.21 -2.88 6.94
CA VAL A 49 1.90 -4.12 7.34
C VAL A 49 3.38 -3.79 7.48
N ASN A 50 3.74 -3.27 8.65
CA ASN A 50 5.11 -3.40 9.12
C ASN A 50 5.34 -4.88 9.41
N ILE A 51 6.04 -5.59 8.51
CA ILE A 51 6.69 -6.85 8.85
C ILE A 51 7.80 -6.48 9.85
N GLY A 52 7.43 -6.39 11.13
CA GLY A 52 8.36 -6.30 12.23
C GLY A 52 8.81 -7.72 12.56
N SER A 53 9.92 -8.17 11.96
CA SER A 53 10.78 -9.09 12.70
C SER A 53 11.22 -8.31 13.92
N HIS A 54 10.71 -8.65 15.09
CA HIS A 54 11.27 -8.16 16.33
C HIS A 54 12.55 -8.95 16.57
N ASP A 55 13.58 -8.67 15.76
CA ASP A 55 14.95 -9.03 16.10
C ASP A 55 15.23 -8.33 17.42
N GLY A 56 15.44 -9.12 18.47
CA GLY A 56 15.78 -8.66 19.83
C GLY A 56 17.14 -7.95 19.92
N ASN A 57 17.56 -7.24 18.88
CA ASN A 57 18.75 -6.44 18.84
C ASN A 57 18.40 -5.09 18.19
N GLY A 58 18.33 -4.03 19.00
CA GLY A 58 17.89 -2.68 18.62
C GLY A 58 18.81 -1.95 17.64
N LYS A 59 19.05 -2.52 16.46
CA LYS A 59 19.68 -1.86 15.32
C LYS A 59 18.58 -1.50 14.32
N ARG A 60 18.20 -0.22 14.28
CA ARG A 60 17.33 0.32 13.22
C ARG A 60 17.94 -0.04 11.86
N SER A 61 17.24 -0.84 11.07
CA SER A 61 17.69 -1.27 9.74
C SER A 61 17.90 -0.04 8.85
N VAL A 62 19.16 0.30 8.59
CA VAL A 62 19.56 1.33 7.63
C VAL A 62 18.99 0.92 6.26
N GLY A 63 18.13 1.75 5.66
CA GLY A 63 17.55 1.48 4.34
C GLY A 63 16.07 1.05 4.32
N ARG A 64 15.39 0.92 5.46
CA ARG A 64 13.93 0.66 5.52
C ARG A 64 13.09 1.93 5.43
N VAL A 65 12.17 2.00 4.48
CA VAL A 65 11.15 3.07 4.42
C VAL A 65 10.13 2.83 5.54
N GLU A 66 9.84 3.85 6.34
CA GLU A 66 8.94 3.77 7.51
C GLU A 66 7.76 4.74 7.37
N GLY A 67 6.65 4.47 8.04
CA GLY A 67 5.48 5.37 8.08
C GLY A 67 4.78 5.56 6.73
N LEU A 68 4.92 4.61 5.80
CA LEU A 68 4.29 4.65 4.49
C LEU A 68 2.76 4.57 4.62
N LYS A 69 2.05 5.63 4.21
CA LYS A 69 0.59 5.70 4.25
C LYS A 69 0.01 6.55 3.12
N VAL A 70 -1.29 6.35 2.85
CA VAL A 70 -2.07 7.25 1.99
C VAL A 70 -2.47 8.47 2.81
N GLN A 71 -2.03 9.65 2.38
CA GLN A 71 -2.40 10.91 3.04
C GLN A 71 -3.78 11.39 2.60
N LYS A 72 -4.06 11.36 1.29
CA LYS A 72 -5.35 11.75 0.74
C LYS A 72 -5.56 11.20 -0.67
N LEU A 73 -6.83 11.06 -1.03
CA LEU A 73 -7.31 10.82 -2.38
C LEU A 73 -7.99 12.10 -2.87
N TYR A 74 -7.72 12.51 -4.10
CA TYR A 74 -8.26 13.76 -4.63
C TYR A 74 -8.36 13.73 -6.16
N TRP A 75 -9.24 14.58 -6.68
CA TRP A 75 -9.41 14.79 -8.11
C TRP A 75 -8.60 16.01 -8.55
N SER A 76 -7.86 15.89 -9.64
CA SER A 76 -7.19 17.03 -10.25
C SER A 76 -6.85 16.73 -11.71
N ARG A 77 -7.00 17.72 -12.58
CA ARG A 77 -6.69 17.61 -14.02
C ARG A 77 -7.40 16.44 -14.70
N GLY A 78 -8.66 16.22 -14.36
CA GLY A 78 -9.48 15.16 -14.95
C GLY A 78 -9.12 13.73 -14.54
N GLN A 79 -8.34 13.53 -13.47
CA GLN A 79 -7.95 12.21 -12.99
C GLN A 79 -7.99 12.09 -11.47
N LEU A 80 -8.21 10.85 -11.00
CA LEU A 80 -8.10 10.49 -9.59
C LEU A 80 -6.62 10.27 -9.23
N LEU A 81 -6.20 10.87 -8.12
CA LEU A 81 -4.84 10.82 -7.59
C LEU A 81 -4.84 10.37 -6.13
N ALA A 82 -3.79 9.67 -5.71
CA ALA A 82 -3.54 9.34 -4.32
C ALA A 82 -2.18 9.90 -3.87
N LYS A 83 -2.19 10.81 -2.89
CA LYS A 83 -0.96 11.31 -2.26
C LYS A 83 -0.51 10.31 -1.21
N ILE A 84 0.64 9.68 -1.43
CA ILE A 84 1.31 8.84 -0.43
C ILE A 84 2.46 9.60 0.21
N ILE A 85 2.70 9.31 1.49
CA ILE A 85 3.78 9.90 2.27
C ILE A 85 4.48 8.83 3.10
N TRP A 86 5.75 9.05 3.42
CA TRP A 86 6.53 8.24 4.36
C TRP A 86 7.45 9.10 5.20
N THR A 87 8.02 8.54 6.26
CA THR A 87 8.94 9.25 7.16
C THR A 87 10.18 9.69 6.38
N PRO A 88 10.46 11.00 6.27
CA PRO A 88 11.69 11.47 5.63
C PRO A 88 12.92 11.03 6.42
N ARG A 89 13.96 10.60 5.72
CA ARG A 89 15.26 10.41 6.37
C ARG A 89 15.99 11.74 6.55
N PRO A 90 16.68 11.93 7.69
CA PRO A 90 17.57 13.07 7.85
C PRO A 90 18.72 12.98 6.84
N ILE A 91 18.92 14.05 6.06
CA ILE A 91 20.03 14.18 5.12
C ILE A 91 21.30 14.41 5.96
N MET A 92 22.17 13.40 6.05
CA MET A 92 23.48 13.55 6.68
C MET A 92 24.42 14.32 5.75
N LYS A 93 25.20 15.25 6.31
CA LYS A 93 26.23 15.99 5.54
C LYS A 93 27.21 15.01 4.91
N GLY A 94 27.39 15.11 3.58
CA GLY A 94 28.32 14.26 2.81
C GLY A 94 27.70 13.01 2.17
N VAL A 95 26.39 12.76 2.36
CA VAL A 95 25.66 11.66 1.70
C VAL A 95 24.68 12.26 0.67
N SER A 96 24.61 11.64 -0.51
CA SER A 96 23.62 12.02 -1.53
C SER A 96 22.20 11.89 -0.99
N SER A 97 21.31 12.82 -1.35
CA SER A 97 19.89 12.74 -0.98
C SER A 97 19.30 11.36 -1.33
N PRO A 98 18.50 10.76 -0.43
CA PRO A 98 17.93 9.45 -0.68
C PRO A 98 16.98 9.52 -1.87
N ARG A 99 17.15 8.60 -2.82
CA ARG A 99 16.24 8.41 -3.94
C ARG A 99 15.29 7.26 -3.62
N TYR A 100 14.03 7.39 -4.00
CA TYR A 100 13.01 6.38 -3.78
C TYR A 100 12.46 5.92 -5.13
N THR A 101 12.28 4.61 -5.29
CA THR A 101 11.43 4.05 -6.35
C THR A 101 10.07 3.75 -5.75
N VAL A 102 9.03 4.30 -6.35
CA VAL A 102 7.62 4.03 -6.06
C VAL A 102 7.07 3.18 -7.19
N ALA A 103 6.46 2.04 -6.88
CA ALA A 103 5.77 1.20 -7.85
C ALA A 103 4.35 0.91 -7.37
N TRP A 104 3.38 0.92 -8.28
CA TRP A 104 2.00 0.60 -7.96
C TRP A 104 1.35 -0.27 -9.02
N TRP A 105 0.40 -1.07 -8.58
CA TRP A 105 -0.34 -2.02 -9.42
C TRP A 105 -1.83 -1.85 -9.18
N SER A 106 -2.58 -1.73 -10.27
CA SER A 106 -4.02 -1.96 -10.23
C SER A 106 -4.31 -3.40 -9.83
N GLY A 107 -5.36 -3.59 -9.06
CA GLY A 107 -5.84 -4.87 -8.56
C GLY A 107 -7.19 -5.20 -9.16
N HIS A 108 -8.10 -5.65 -8.31
CA HIS A 108 -9.49 -5.86 -8.70
C HIS A 108 -10.28 -4.56 -8.53
N CYS A 109 -11.18 -4.30 -9.47
CA CYS A 109 -12.09 -3.16 -9.47
C CYS A 109 -13.52 -3.64 -9.36
N HIS A 110 -14.30 -2.99 -8.50
CA HIS A 110 -15.69 -3.29 -8.22
C HIS A 110 -16.57 -2.23 -8.86
N GLY A 111 -17.07 -2.45 -10.07
CA GLY A 111 -17.95 -1.49 -10.73
C GLY A 111 -18.64 -2.06 -11.97
N PRO A 112 -19.81 -1.50 -12.35
CA PRO A 112 -20.54 -1.95 -13.53
C PRO A 112 -19.70 -1.71 -14.80
N GLY A 113 -19.52 -2.76 -15.61
CA GLY A 113 -18.75 -2.69 -16.86
C GLY A 113 -17.30 -3.14 -16.79
N VAL A 114 -16.78 -3.53 -15.61
CA VAL A 114 -15.43 -4.11 -15.50
C VAL A 114 -15.49 -5.63 -15.66
N THR A 115 -15.51 -6.09 -16.92
CA THR A 115 -15.13 -7.47 -17.26
C THR A 115 -13.65 -7.66 -16.94
N THR A 116 -13.38 -8.23 -15.75
CA THR A 116 -12.24 -9.05 -15.23
C THR A 116 -10.94 -9.29 -16.03
N LEU A 117 -10.60 -8.49 -17.04
CA LEU A 117 -9.45 -8.70 -17.94
C LEU A 117 -8.67 -7.41 -18.23
N GLN A 118 -8.72 -6.40 -17.36
CA GLN A 118 -7.73 -5.33 -17.47
C GLN A 118 -6.37 -5.89 -17.03
N PRO A 119 -5.33 -5.82 -17.88
CA PRO A 119 -3.97 -6.21 -17.49
C PRO A 119 -3.61 -5.44 -16.23
N ARG A 120 -3.01 -6.15 -15.27
CA ARG A 120 -2.50 -5.58 -14.04
C ARG A 120 -1.43 -4.52 -14.38
N SER A 121 -1.85 -3.28 -14.60
CA SER A 121 -0.98 -2.21 -15.04
C SER A 121 -0.02 -1.92 -13.89
N GLN A 122 1.27 -2.18 -14.14
CA GLN A 122 2.34 -1.77 -13.25
C GLN A 122 2.84 -0.42 -13.71
N LEU A 123 2.82 0.55 -12.81
CA LEU A 123 3.44 1.84 -13.00
C LEU A 123 4.56 2.01 -11.97
N ALA A 124 5.58 2.76 -12.34
CA ALA A 124 6.70 3.06 -11.45
C ALA A 124 7.27 4.43 -11.72
N ALA A 125 7.80 5.06 -10.68
CA ALA A 125 8.44 6.36 -10.75
C ALA A 125 9.54 6.48 -9.69
N THR A 126 10.44 7.44 -9.89
CA THR A 126 11.47 7.79 -8.91
C THR A 126 11.26 9.19 -8.37
N THR A 127 11.51 9.39 -7.07
CA THR A 127 11.40 10.69 -6.40
C THR A 127 12.52 10.87 -5.39
N GLU A 128 12.91 12.13 -5.15
CA GLU A 128 13.93 12.52 -4.15
C GLU A 128 13.29 13.07 -2.86
N VAL A 129 11.95 13.15 -2.82
CA VAL A 129 11.19 13.60 -1.65
C VAL A 129 10.33 12.47 -1.07
N ALA A 130 10.04 12.55 0.23
CA ALA A 130 9.33 11.50 0.97
C ALA A 130 7.80 11.48 0.76
N GLN A 131 7.37 11.81 -0.45
CA GLN A 131 5.97 11.85 -0.87
C GLN A 131 5.86 11.63 -2.38
N TYR A 132 4.72 11.13 -2.83
CA TYR A 132 4.44 10.94 -4.26
C TYR A 132 2.94 10.95 -4.54
N ASP A 133 2.54 11.47 -5.70
CA ASP A 133 1.14 11.46 -6.16
C ASP A 133 0.97 10.34 -7.19
N LEU A 134 0.31 9.26 -6.78
CA LEU A 134 -0.02 8.14 -7.65
C LEU A 134 -1.09 8.58 -8.64
N TYR A 135 -0.90 8.25 -9.91
CA TYR A 135 -1.77 8.60 -11.03
C TYR A 135 -2.32 7.34 -11.73
N ASP A 136 -3.18 7.57 -12.73
CA ASP A 136 -3.88 6.51 -13.48
C ASP A 136 -4.67 5.59 -12.53
N LEU A 137 -5.36 6.22 -11.58
CA LEU A 137 -6.22 5.54 -10.63
C LEU A 137 -7.67 5.56 -11.13
N SER A 138 -8.33 4.43 -11.02
CA SER A 138 -9.75 4.26 -11.31
C SER A 138 -10.53 4.16 -10.00
N PHE A 139 -11.77 4.63 -9.99
CA PHE A 139 -12.67 4.50 -8.84
C PHE A 139 -12.98 3.03 -8.52
N CYS A 140 -13.29 2.74 -7.26
CA CYS A 140 -13.63 1.41 -6.78
C CYS A 140 -12.59 0.31 -7.08
N CYS A 141 -11.31 0.67 -7.24
CA CYS A 141 -10.22 -0.23 -7.51
C CYS A 141 -9.30 -0.39 -6.30
N LYS A 142 -8.81 -1.61 -6.10
CA LYS A 142 -7.77 -1.90 -5.12
C LYS A 142 -6.39 -1.69 -5.74
N TYR A 143 -5.49 -1.01 -5.04
CA TYR A 143 -4.11 -0.80 -5.45
C TYR A 143 -3.13 -1.38 -4.44
N ARG A 144 -2.02 -1.93 -4.95
CA ARG A 144 -0.82 -2.23 -4.16
C ARG A 144 0.23 -1.18 -4.49
N VAL A 145 0.92 -0.68 -3.47
CA VAL A 145 2.02 0.27 -3.60
C VAL A 145 3.24 -0.31 -2.92
N ALA A 146 4.40 -0.09 -3.51
CA ALA A 146 5.71 -0.45 -3.03
C ALA A 146 6.61 0.79 -3.08
N VAL A 147 7.32 1.08 -1.99
CA VAL A 147 8.33 2.12 -1.93
C VAL A 147 9.63 1.50 -1.43
N ARG A 148 10.70 1.70 -2.19
CA ARG A 148 12.05 1.28 -1.81
C ARG A 148 13.02 2.44 -1.97
N GLU A 149 13.99 2.51 -1.08
CA GLU A 149 15.12 3.43 -1.21
C GLU A 149 16.15 2.84 -2.17
N THR A 150 16.58 3.61 -3.15
CA THR A 150 17.61 3.23 -4.11
C THR A 150 18.93 3.87 -3.70
N ASN A 151 19.82 3.07 -3.08
CA ASN A 151 21.20 3.48 -2.86
C ASN A 151 22.03 3.26 -4.13
N PRO A 152 22.90 4.21 -4.52
CA PRO A 152 23.76 4.07 -5.71
C PRO A 152 24.88 3.03 -5.56
N GLY A 153 25.14 2.52 -4.35
CA GLY A 153 26.09 1.43 -4.09
C GLY A 153 25.37 0.11 -3.87
N GLY A 154 25.20 -0.70 -4.91
CA GLY A 154 24.52 -2.00 -4.87
C GLY A 154 25.07 -2.90 -3.75
N GLY A 155 24.25 -3.12 -2.73
CA GLY A 155 24.55 -3.95 -1.57
C GLY A 155 23.26 -4.36 -0.88
N ASN A 156 23.21 -5.63 -0.47
CA ASN A 156 22.04 -6.48 -0.32
C ASN A 156 20.94 -6.03 0.69
N VAL A 157 19.72 -6.47 0.37
CA VAL A 157 18.44 -6.36 1.11
C VAL A 157 17.83 -4.96 1.18
N GLN A 158 17.35 -4.48 0.02
CA GLN A 158 16.42 -3.34 -0.03
C GLN A 158 15.10 -3.74 0.60
N HIS A 159 14.81 -3.18 1.78
CA HIS A 159 13.53 -3.41 2.46
C HIS A 159 12.47 -2.57 1.76
N GLU A 160 11.54 -3.25 1.09
CA GLU A 160 10.39 -2.65 0.43
C GLU A 160 9.30 -2.38 1.47
N ALA A 161 8.88 -1.12 1.59
CA ALA A 161 7.66 -0.79 2.32
C ALA A 161 6.47 -0.94 1.36
N THR A 162 5.46 -1.71 1.76
CA THR A 162 4.27 -1.92 0.94
C THR A 162 3.01 -1.49 1.66
N LEU A 163 2.08 -0.87 0.94
CA LEU A 163 0.71 -0.66 1.41
C LEU A 163 -0.31 -1.13 0.36
N MET A 164 -1.52 -1.39 0.81
CA MET A 164 -2.66 -1.63 -0.06
C MET A 164 -3.78 -0.69 0.33
N PHE A 165 -4.37 -0.03 -0.65
CA PHE A 165 -5.52 0.84 -0.44
C PHE A 165 -6.58 0.59 -1.51
N MET A 166 -7.78 1.07 -1.25
CA MET A 166 -8.88 1.05 -2.21
C MET A 166 -9.32 2.48 -2.47
N THR A 167 -9.54 2.80 -3.73
CA THR A 167 -10.11 4.09 -4.12
C THR A 167 -11.62 4.09 -3.84
N PRO A 168 -12.20 5.23 -3.40
CA PRO A 168 -13.62 5.36 -3.09
C PRO A 168 -14.49 5.26 -4.35
N ALA A 169 -15.80 5.33 -4.17
CA ALA A 169 -16.72 5.64 -5.25
C ALA A 169 -16.55 7.10 -5.72
N CYS A 170 -16.99 7.41 -6.95
CA CYS A 170 -16.95 8.79 -7.44
C CYS A 170 -17.78 9.73 -6.56
N SER A 171 -18.99 9.29 -6.17
CA SER A 171 -19.91 10.05 -5.32
C SER A 171 -19.31 10.43 -3.96
N GLU A 172 -18.59 9.50 -3.33
CA GLU A 172 -17.89 9.72 -2.07
C GLU A 172 -16.78 10.78 -2.21
N LEU A 173 -15.97 10.67 -3.27
CA LEU A 173 -14.93 11.67 -3.53
C LEU A 173 -15.55 13.05 -3.82
N HIS A 174 -16.61 13.09 -4.63
CA HIS A 174 -17.33 14.32 -4.97
C HIS A 174 -17.90 15.02 -3.72
N ALA A 175 -18.41 14.25 -2.75
CA ALA A 175 -18.92 14.77 -1.48
C ALA A 175 -17.81 15.32 -0.57
N SER A 176 -16.64 14.67 -0.54
CA SER A 176 -15.49 15.10 0.27
C SER A 176 -14.64 16.22 -0.36
N SER A 177 -14.80 16.47 -1.66
CA SER A 177 -13.95 17.41 -2.39
C SER A 177 -14.34 18.87 -2.11
N SER A 178 -13.46 19.57 -1.40
CA SER A 178 -13.47 21.03 -1.27
C SER A 178 -12.79 21.75 -2.44
N SER A 179 -12.33 21.01 -3.46
CA SER A 179 -11.65 21.57 -4.63
C SER A 179 -12.66 22.13 -5.63
N GLN A 180 -12.24 23.17 -6.36
CA GLN A 180 -13.03 23.79 -7.43
C GLN A 180 -13.22 22.86 -8.64
N GLU A 181 -12.35 21.86 -8.77
CA GLU A 181 -12.44 20.79 -9.78
C GLU A 181 -13.01 19.53 -9.13
N LYS A 182 -14.15 19.04 -9.64
CA LYS A 182 -14.85 17.84 -9.16
C LYS A 182 -15.02 16.84 -10.31
N PRO A 183 -15.00 15.52 -10.01
CA PRO A 183 -15.27 14.51 -11.02
C PRO A 183 -16.73 14.56 -11.47
N ASP A 184 -16.98 14.37 -12.76
CA ASP A 184 -18.31 14.13 -13.29
C ASP A 184 -18.72 12.67 -13.03
N CYS A 185 -19.47 12.46 -11.94
CA CYS A 185 -19.88 11.11 -11.54
C CYS A 185 -21.00 10.51 -12.38
N SER A 186 -21.57 11.24 -13.35
CA SER A 186 -22.54 10.64 -14.28
C SER A 186 -21.93 9.52 -15.14
N GLN A 187 -20.59 9.54 -15.27
CA GLN A 187 -19.82 8.58 -16.06
C GLN A 187 -19.27 7.41 -15.23
N PHE A 188 -19.39 7.46 -13.90
CA PHE A 188 -18.80 6.48 -12.99
C PHE A 188 -19.88 5.81 -12.13
N GLY A 189 -20.03 4.49 -12.25
CA GLY A 189 -20.94 3.71 -11.39
C GLY A 189 -20.49 3.64 -9.93
N GLY A 190 -21.40 3.20 -9.06
CA GLY A 190 -21.08 2.93 -7.65
C GLY A 190 -20.19 1.69 -7.48
N CYS A 191 -19.51 1.59 -6.33
CA CYS A 191 -18.79 0.39 -5.96
C CYS A 191 -19.79 -0.71 -5.56
N GLN A 192 -19.77 -1.86 -6.23
CA GLN A 192 -20.64 -3.01 -5.93
C GLN A 192 -19.94 -4.10 -5.14
#